data_AF-A0A954U720-F1
#
_entry.id   AF-A0A954U720-F1
#
_cell.length_a   1.000
_cell.length_b   1.000
_cell.length_c   1.000
_cell.angle_alpha   90.00
_cell.angle_beta   90.00
_cell.angle_gamma   90.00
#
_symmetry.space_group_name_H-M   'P 1'
#
loop_
_entity.id
_entity.type
_entity.pdbx_description
1 polymer ?
#
loop_
_entity_poly.entity_id
_entity_poly.type
_entity_poly.pdbx_seq_one_letter_code
_entity_poly.pdbx_strand_id
1 'polypeptide(L)'
;SVNISPGVLYQYLPAAAEELKKFDTQIAELRSTKPVEEFISALTEPVGHAPLARLFYRGEYQQPREEVAPAGLSVLAAEGERAEFPIDDTSLPSTGRRLALARWLTDGNNPLVARVLVNRVWMHHFGKGIVATPGEFGRLGSLPTHPELLDWLATDLMEHGWSLKHLHRQLMRSTVWRQSSQSTDAQRVLDPDNRYYSRRALQRMDAEIIRDSVLAAVGRLDASLFGPPLAIKEDDAGQVIVDGSQSRRSLYILARRTQPVAMLQAFDAPVMDINCEYRPMSTVATQSLIMLNGEFCLEQAAHLAELVAGPLPEPRAGETNAVETNEVENNPVEKDASEADV
;
A
#
# COMPACT_ATOMS: atom_id res chain seq x y z
N SER A 1 45.80 -6.20 -8.09
CA SER A 1 45.35 -5.89 -9.46
C SER A 1 44.61 -4.57 -9.42
N VAL A 2 44.87 -3.66 -10.37
CA VAL A 2 44.14 -2.38 -10.43
C VAL A 2 42.72 -2.68 -10.93
N ASN A 3 41.69 -2.29 -10.18
CA ASN A 3 40.30 -2.50 -10.56
C ASN A 3 39.88 -1.38 -11.54
N ILE A 4 40.15 -1.59 -12.83
CA ILE A 4 39.85 -0.62 -13.88
C ILE A 4 38.39 -0.80 -14.30
N SER A 5 37.54 0.18 -13.98
CA SER A 5 36.16 0.27 -14.47
C SER A 5 36.02 1.46 -15.44
N PRO A 6 34.97 1.52 -16.27
CA PRO A 6 34.73 2.64 -17.19
C PRO A 6 34.74 4.00 -16.50
N GLY A 7 34.26 4.06 -15.25
CA GLY A 7 34.22 5.28 -14.44
C GLY A 7 35.59 5.75 -13.93
N VAL A 8 36.63 4.91 -13.92
CA VAL A 8 37.99 5.26 -13.46
C VAL A 8 38.98 5.31 -14.63
N LEU A 9 38.59 4.86 -15.82
CA LEU A 9 39.46 4.76 -17.01
C LEU A 9 40.05 6.11 -17.42
N TYR A 10 39.32 7.22 -17.24
CA TYR A 10 39.78 8.57 -17.56
C TYR A 10 41.05 8.99 -16.79
N GLN A 11 41.28 8.40 -15.60
CA GLN A 11 42.46 8.68 -14.77
C GLN A 11 43.73 8.03 -15.32
N TYR A 12 43.60 7.02 -16.19
CA TYR A 12 44.72 6.23 -16.71
C TYR A 12 44.94 6.43 -18.22
N LEU A 13 43.86 6.60 -19.00
CA LEU A 13 43.91 6.78 -20.45
C LEU A 13 42.88 7.83 -20.91
N PRO A 14 43.21 9.13 -20.83
CA PRO A 14 42.29 10.22 -21.17
C PRO A 14 41.75 10.16 -22.61
N ALA A 15 42.60 9.72 -23.57
CA ALA A 15 42.20 9.59 -24.97
C ALA A 15 41.11 8.54 -25.21
N ALA A 16 41.10 7.47 -24.40
CA ALA A 16 40.09 6.41 -24.49
C ALA A 16 38.71 6.86 -23.94
N ALA A 17 38.69 7.86 -23.05
CA ALA A 17 37.44 8.42 -22.52
C ALA A 17 36.62 9.14 -23.61
N GLU A 18 37.28 9.84 -24.54
CA GLU A 18 36.61 10.48 -25.68
C GLU A 18 36.09 9.47 -26.72
N GLU A 19 36.77 8.32 -26.88
CA GLU A 19 36.24 7.22 -27.69
C GLU A 19 35.04 6.53 -27.03
N LEU A 20 35.08 6.30 -25.72
CA LEU A 20 33.97 5.72 -24.97
C LEU A 20 32.69 6.58 -25.05
N LYS A 21 32.81 7.91 -24.96
CA LYS A 21 31.65 8.80 -25.14
C LYS A 21 30.96 8.61 -26.49
N LYS A 22 31.70 8.32 -27.56
CA LYS A 22 31.14 8.02 -28.89
C LYS A 22 30.40 6.68 -28.89
N PHE A 23 30.92 5.70 -28.17
CA PHE A 23 30.23 4.42 -27.99
C PHE A 23 28.99 4.58 -27.10
N ASP A 24 29.02 5.44 -26.07
CA ASP A 24 27.84 5.70 -25.23
C ASP A 24 26.69 6.32 -26.02
N THR A 25 26.97 7.26 -26.94
CA THR A 25 25.96 7.79 -27.86
C THR A 25 25.42 6.72 -28.82
N GLN A 26 26.30 5.88 -29.39
CA GLN A 26 25.86 4.76 -30.24
C GLN A 26 25.03 3.73 -29.45
N ILE A 27 25.41 3.43 -28.21
CA ILE A 27 24.66 2.54 -27.31
C ILE A 27 23.30 3.17 -26.99
N ALA A 28 23.23 4.48 -26.75
CA ALA A 28 21.97 5.18 -26.51
C ALA A 28 21.04 5.14 -27.73
N GLU A 29 21.56 5.34 -28.95
CA GLU A 29 20.82 5.20 -30.21
C GLU A 29 20.34 3.75 -30.43
N LEU A 30 21.19 2.75 -30.19
CA LEU A 30 20.78 1.35 -30.30
C LEU A 30 19.76 0.96 -29.22
N ARG A 31 19.89 1.50 -28.00
CA ARG A 31 18.90 1.26 -26.94
C ARG A 31 17.57 1.95 -27.23
N SER A 32 17.54 3.09 -27.91
CA SER A 32 16.28 3.75 -28.29
C SER A 32 15.53 3.01 -29.39
N THR A 33 16.23 2.20 -30.20
CA THR A 33 15.59 1.29 -31.17
C THR A 33 15.11 -0.02 -30.57
N LYS A 34 15.48 -0.32 -29.30
CA LYS A 34 15.00 -1.51 -28.62
C LYS A 34 13.48 -1.40 -28.47
N PRO A 35 12.68 -2.35 -29.01
CA PRO A 35 11.24 -2.33 -28.80
C PRO A 35 10.97 -2.40 -27.29
N VAL A 36 9.97 -1.66 -26.84
CA VAL A 36 9.49 -1.77 -25.46
C VAL A 36 9.06 -3.23 -25.27
N GLU A 37 9.68 -3.93 -24.33
CA GLU A 37 9.30 -5.30 -24.02
C GLU A 37 7.91 -5.27 -23.37
N GLU A 38 6.88 -5.60 -24.15
CA GLU A 38 5.50 -5.72 -23.66
C GLU A 38 5.25 -7.08 -22.97
N PHE A 39 6.30 -7.90 -22.83
CA PHE A 39 6.20 -9.20 -22.19
C PHE A 39 6.13 -9.05 -20.68
N ILE A 40 5.04 -9.55 -20.11
CA ILE A 40 4.91 -9.77 -18.68
C ILE A 40 5.40 -11.18 -18.34
N SER A 41 6.21 -11.32 -17.30
CA SER A 41 6.49 -12.63 -16.71
C SER A 41 5.22 -13.14 -16.05
N ALA A 42 4.61 -14.18 -16.63
CA ALA A 42 3.39 -14.79 -16.12
C ALA A 42 3.61 -16.26 -15.78
N LEU A 43 3.13 -16.68 -14.61
CA LEU A 43 3.00 -18.08 -14.27
C LEU A 43 1.84 -18.69 -15.08
N THR A 44 2.16 -19.32 -16.21
CA THR A 44 1.17 -19.99 -17.06
C THR A 44 0.97 -21.45 -16.66
N GLU A 45 -0.21 -21.99 -16.94
CA GLU A 45 -0.56 -23.39 -16.77
C GLU A 45 -0.97 -23.94 -18.15
N PRO A 46 -0.07 -24.67 -18.85
CA PRO A 46 -0.33 -25.12 -20.22
C PRO A 46 -1.41 -26.19 -20.26
N VAL A 47 -2.17 -26.22 -21.36
CA VAL A 47 -3.12 -27.31 -21.67
C VAL A 47 -2.39 -28.65 -21.74
N GLY A 48 -2.96 -29.68 -21.12
CA GLY A 48 -2.39 -31.04 -21.14
C GLY A 48 -1.08 -31.20 -20.35
N HIS A 49 -0.65 -30.15 -19.63
CA HIS A 49 0.50 -30.20 -18.74
C HIS A 49 0.03 -30.00 -17.30
N ALA A 50 -0.50 -31.07 -16.72
CA ALA A 50 -0.92 -31.12 -15.34
C ALA A 50 0.29 -31.48 -14.43
N PRO A 51 0.90 -30.51 -13.71
CA PRO A 51 2.06 -30.80 -12.88
C PRO A 51 1.67 -31.77 -11.77
N LEU A 52 2.53 -32.75 -11.56
CA LEU A 52 2.29 -33.81 -10.60
C LEU A 52 2.78 -33.37 -9.22
N ALA A 53 1.86 -33.24 -8.26
CA ALA A 53 2.21 -32.91 -6.88
C ALA A 53 2.48 -34.20 -6.10
N ARG A 54 3.57 -34.23 -5.33
CA ARG A 54 3.95 -35.39 -4.51
C ARG A 54 4.15 -34.98 -3.06
N LEU A 55 3.78 -35.87 -2.15
CA LEU A 55 4.15 -35.74 -0.75
C LEU A 55 5.63 -36.12 -0.60
N PHE A 56 6.44 -35.27 0.01
CA PHE A 56 7.86 -35.52 0.25
C PHE A 56 8.10 -36.00 1.68
N TYR A 57 8.99 -36.98 1.85
CA TYR A 57 9.36 -37.43 3.19
C TYR A 57 10.01 -36.27 3.96
N ARG A 58 9.34 -35.81 5.03
CA ARG A 58 9.79 -34.66 5.86
C ARG A 58 10.09 -33.39 5.04
N GLY A 59 9.45 -33.23 3.88
CA GLY A 59 9.67 -32.08 2.99
C GLY A 59 10.97 -32.14 2.17
N GLU A 60 11.72 -33.25 2.20
CA GLU A 60 12.94 -33.37 1.40
C GLU A 60 12.62 -33.62 -0.07
N TYR A 61 12.93 -32.65 -0.93
CA TYR A 61 12.57 -32.64 -2.36
C TYR A 61 13.13 -33.82 -3.17
N GLN A 62 14.18 -34.49 -2.69
CA GLN A 62 14.76 -35.66 -3.35
C GLN A 62 14.06 -36.98 -2.96
N GLN A 63 13.12 -36.95 -2.01
CA GLN A 63 12.43 -38.14 -1.50
C GLN A 63 10.91 -38.08 -1.77
N PRO A 64 10.48 -38.09 -3.05
CA PRO A 64 9.06 -38.10 -3.39
C PRO A 64 8.41 -39.42 -2.96
N ARG A 65 7.20 -39.33 -2.39
CA ARG A 65 6.36 -40.48 -2.02
C ARG A 65 5.12 -40.51 -2.91
N GLU A 66 3.95 -40.52 -2.28
CA GLU A 66 2.65 -40.61 -2.92
C GLU A 66 2.29 -39.35 -3.69
N GLU A 67 1.53 -39.55 -4.75
CA GLU A 67 0.98 -38.49 -5.58
C GLU A 67 -0.26 -37.91 -4.88
N VAL A 68 -0.39 -36.59 -4.89
CA VAL A 68 -1.49 -35.88 -4.23
C VAL A 68 -2.34 -35.21 -5.29
N ALA A 69 -3.60 -35.62 -5.36
CA ALA A 69 -4.59 -34.99 -6.24
C ALA A 69 -4.96 -33.58 -5.72
N PRO A 70 -5.27 -32.63 -6.62
CA PRO A 70 -5.71 -31.31 -6.22
C PRO A 70 -7.06 -31.39 -5.49
N ALA A 71 -7.14 -30.79 -4.30
CA ALA A 71 -8.34 -30.78 -3.48
C ALA A 71 -8.35 -29.53 -2.57
N GLY A 72 -9.52 -29.19 -2.05
CA GLY A 72 -9.67 -28.20 -0.99
C GLY A 72 -9.12 -28.69 0.36
N LEU A 73 -8.94 -27.77 1.30
CA LEU A 73 -8.52 -28.10 2.65
C LEU A 73 -9.68 -28.78 3.39
N SER A 74 -9.47 -30.02 3.85
CA SER A 74 -10.49 -30.80 4.57
C SER A 74 -10.96 -30.13 5.86
N VAL A 75 -10.10 -29.35 6.52
CA VAL A 75 -10.45 -28.58 7.73
C VAL A 75 -11.49 -27.48 7.48
N LEU A 76 -11.70 -27.11 6.21
CA LEU A 76 -12.68 -26.09 5.80
C LEU A 76 -13.95 -26.70 5.19
N ALA A 77 -14.00 -28.02 5.05
CA ALA A 77 -15.17 -28.75 4.56
C ALA A 77 -16.02 -29.28 5.73
N ALA A 78 -17.28 -29.60 5.46
CA ALA A 78 -18.09 -30.32 6.43
C ALA A 78 -17.49 -31.70 6.73
N GLU A 79 -17.81 -32.27 7.90
CA GLU A 79 -17.28 -33.56 8.31
C GLU A 79 -17.66 -34.66 7.29
N GLY A 80 -16.66 -35.34 6.75
CA GLY A 80 -16.83 -36.36 5.72
C GLY A 80 -16.90 -35.83 4.29
N GLU A 81 -16.90 -34.52 4.07
CA GLU A 81 -16.87 -33.92 2.74
C GLU A 81 -15.45 -33.53 2.32
N ARG A 82 -15.17 -33.64 1.02
CA ARG A 82 -13.92 -33.17 0.42
C ARG A 82 -14.24 -32.47 -0.90
N ALA A 83 -13.77 -31.24 -1.03
CA ALA A 83 -13.80 -30.56 -2.32
C ALA A 83 -12.74 -31.17 -3.24
N GLU A 84 -13.18 -31.87 -4.27
CA GLU A 84 -12.32 -32.41 -5.31
C GLU A 84 -12.23 -31.44 -6.48
N PHE A 85 -11.03 -31.28 -7.02
CA PHE A 85 -10.78 -30.44 -8.18
C PHE A 85 -10.46 -31.31 -9.40
N PRO A 86 -10.84 -30.87 -10.62
CA PRO A 86 -10.45 -31.57 -11.84
C PRO A 86 -8.92 -31.64 -11.94
N ILE A 87 -8.42 -32.81 -12.34
CA ILE A 87 -6.98 -33.03 -12.55
C ILE A 87 -6.51 -32.27 -13.79
N ASP A 88 -7.31 -32.33 -14.86
CA ASP A 88 -7.12 -31.64 -16.14
C ASP A 88 -8.49 -31.51 -16.84
N ASP A 89 -8.89 -30.29 -17.20
CA ASP A 89 -10.09 -29.99 -17.98
C ASP A 89 -9.71 -29.64 -19.41
N THR A 90 -9.83 -30.61 -20.30
CA THR A 90 -9.43 -30.48 -21.71
C THR A 90 -10.29 -29.50 -22.52
N SER A 91 -11.40 -29.01 -21.96
CA SER A 91 -12.24 -27.99 -22.58
C SER A 91 -11.72 -26.56 -22.36
N LEU A 92 -10.77 -26.38 -21.45
CA LEU A 92 -10.20 -25.08 -21.07
C LEU A 92 -8.80 -24.87 -21.66
N PRO A 93 -8.36 -23.61 -21.83
CA PRO A 93 -6.99 -23.28 -22.26
C PRO A 93 -5.93 -23.48 -21.14
N SER A 94 -6.26 -24.22 -20.08
CA SER A 94 -5.41 -24.58 -18.94
C SER A 94 -5.96 -25.86 -18.31
N THR A 95 -5.29 -26.43 -17.31
CA THR A 95 -5.83 -27.62 -16.60
C THR A 95 -7.15 -27.38 -15.84
N GLY A 96 -7.56 -26.12 -15.67
CA GLY A 96 -8.78 -25.75 -14.93
C GLY A 96 -8.62 -25.72 -13.41
N ARG A 97 -7.48 -26.13 -12.85
CA ARG A 97 -7.25 -26.20 -11.39
C ARG A 97 -7.41 -24.86 -10.67
N ARG A 98 -6.84 -23.78 -11.21
CA ARG A 98 -6.96 -22.43 -10.64
C ARG A 98 -8.41 -21.94 -10.65
N LEU A 99 -9.15 -22.23 -11.72
CA LEU A 99 -10.56 -21.86 -11.85
C LEU A 99 -11.42 -22.66 -10.87
N ALA A 100 -11.15 -23.95 -10.70
CA ALA A 100 -11.84 -24.80 -9.71
C ALA A 100 -11.61 -24.30 -8.28
N LEU A 101 -10.35 -23.97 -7.93
CA LEU A 101 -10.02 -23.38 -6.64
C LEU A 101 -10.74 -22.03 -6.44
N ALA A 102 -10.72 -21.15 -7.43
CA ALA A 102 -11.40 -19.85 -7.35
C ALA A 102 -12.90 -20.02 -7.12
N ARG A 103 -13.56 -20.92 -7.88
CA ARG A 103 -14.98 -21.24 -7.71
C ARG A 103 -15.28 -21.79 -6.33
N TRP A 104 -14.45 -22.71 -5.82
CA TRP A 104 -14.62 -23.27 -4.47
C TRP A 104 -14.42 -22.22 -3.37
N LEU A 105 -13.51 -21.27 -3.55
CA LEU A 105 -13.30 -20.18 -2.59
C LEU A 105 -14.48 -19.20 -2.57
N THR A 106 -15.17 -19.01 -3.70
CA THR A 106 -16.22 -17.99 -3.86
C THR A 106 -17.63 -18.55 -4.07
N ASP A 107 -17.84 -19.84 -3.82
CA ASP A 107 -19.14 -20.53 -3.98
C ASP A 107 -20.18 -20.12 -2.93
N GLY A 108 -19.75 -19.43 -1.88
CA GLY A 108 -20.58 -19.00 -0.75
C GLY A 108 -20.62 -19.99 0.42
N ASN A 109 -20.08 -21.20 0.25
CA ASN A 109 -19.99 -22.21 1.31
C ASN A 109 -18.66 -22.14 2.05
N ASN A 110 -17.63 -21.56 1.44
CA ASN A 110 -16.35 -21.37 2.10
C ASN A 110 -16.49 -20.46 3.34
N PRO A 111 -16.15 -20.93 4.56
CA PRO A 111 -16.41 -20.18 5.79
C PRO A 111 -15.47 -18.98 5.99
N LEU A 112 -14.33 -18.91 5.31
CA LEU A 112 -13.29 -17.91 5.64
C LEU A 112 -13.21 -16.77 4.63
N VAL A 113 -13.38 -17.03 3.35
CA VAL A 113 -13.03 -16.08 2.28
C VAL A 113 -13.76 -14.74 2.43
N ALA A 114 -15.08 -14.77 2.62
CA ALA A 114 -15.88 -13.55 2.81
C ALA A 114 -15.49 -12.81 4.10
N ARG A 115 -15.33 -13.53 5.22
CA ARG A 115 -14.95 -12.95 6.52
C ARG A 115 -13.57 -12.29 6.48
N VAL A 116 -12.59 -12.95 5.89
CA VAL A 116 -11.22 -12.42 5.72
C VAL A 116 -11.24 -11.18 4.85
N LEU A 117 -11.96 -11.21 3.72
CA LEU A 117 -12.06 -10.08 2.80
C LEU A 117 -12.73 -8.87 3.45
N VAL A 118 -13.88 -9.07 4.11
CA VAL A 118 -14.58 -8.02 4.87
C VAL A 118 -13.67 -7.44 5.94
N ASN A 119 -12.99 -8.28 6.72
CA ASN A 119 -12.12 -7.80 7.78
C ASN A 119 -10.94 -6.97 7.27
N ARG A 120 -10.37 -7.33 6.11
CA ARG A 120 -9.31 -6.54 5.46
C ARG A 120 -9.84 -5.20 4.99
N VAL A 121 -11.00 -5.17 4.32
CA VAL A 121 -11.64 -3.92 3.91
C VAL A 121 -11.95 -3.03 5.12
N TRP A 122 -12.50 -3.62 6.19
CA TRP A 122 -12.74 -2.94 7.46
C TRP A 122 -11.45 -2.37 8.05
N MET A 123 -10.39 -3.17 8.12
CA MET A 123 -9.08 -2.72 8.61
C MET A 123 -8.56 -1.51 7.85
N HIS A 124 -8.66 -1.48 6.51
CA HIS A 124 -8.21 -0.32 5.74
C HIS A 124 -9.02 0.95 6.04
N HIS A 125 -10.33 0.82 6.27
CA HIS A 125 -11.21 1.95 6.59
C HIS A 125 -11.07 2.47 8.02
N PHE A 126 -10.85 1.56 8.98
CA PHE A 126 -10.89 1.88 10.42
C PHE A 126 -9.54 1.74 11.13
N GLY A 127 -8.48 1.37 10.42
CA GLY A 127 -7.11 1.18 10.90
C GLY A 127 -6.87 -0.16 11.60
N LYS A 128 -7.92 -0.76 12.15
CA LYS A 128 -7.88 -2.06 12.84
C LYS A 128 -9.06 -2.92 12.40
N GLY A 129 -8.80 -4.18 12.06
CA GLY A 129 -9.84 -5.15 11.73
C GLY A 129 -10.70 -5.53 12.94
N ILE A 130 -11.92 -6.02 12.68
CA ILE A 130 -12.79 -6.66 13.68
C ILE A 130 -12.05 -7.84 14.33
N VAL A 131 -11.33 -8.60 13.51
CA VAL A 131 -10.25 -9.51 13.92
C VAL A 131 -8.93 -8.74 13.76
N ALA A 132 -8.20 -8.56 14.85
CA ALA A 132 -6.99 -7.74 14.88
C ALA A 132 -5.80 -8.40 14.16
N THR A 133 -5.89 -9.70 13.87
CA THR A 133 -4.87 -10.52 13.21
C THR A 133 -5.31 -10.85 11.77
N PRO A 134 -5.09 -9.97 10.79
CA PRO A 134 -5.59 -10.17 9.41
C PRO A 134 -4.97 -11.36 8.66
N GLY A 135 -3.79 -11.83 9.08
CA GLY A 135 -3.15 -13.05 8.54
C GLY A 135 -3.59 -14.35 9.22
N GLU A 136 -4.09 -14.27 10.45
CA GLU A 136 -4.44 -15.43 11.27
C GLU A 136 -5.94 -15.39 11.61
N PHE A 137 -6.72 -16.04 10.76
CA PHE A 137 -8.17 -16.25 10.93
C PHE A 137 -8.43 -17.67 11.46
N GLY A 138 -8.23 -17.87 12.76
CA GLY A 138 -8.37 -19.19 13.37
C GLY A 138 -7.90 -19.24 14.82
N ARG A 139 -7.50 -20.43 15.30
CA ARG A 139 -7.09 -20.64 16.69
C ARG A 139 -5.84 -19.85 17.11
N LEU A 140 -4.94 -19.57 16.17
CA LEU A 140 -3.74 -18.77 16.40
C LEU A 140 -4.01 -17.25 16.34
N GLY A 141 -5.17 -16.88 15.82
CA GLY A 141 -5.61 -15.50 15.69
C GLY A 141 -6.35 -14.96 16.91
N SER A 142 -6.62 -13.67 16.87
CA SER A 142 -7.50 -13.00 17.83
C SER A 142 -8.98 -13.31 17.55
N LEU A 143 -9.79 -13.37 18.60
CA LEU A 143 -11.24 -13.47 18.45
C LEU A 143 -11.82 -12.15 17.90
N PRO A 144 -12.86 -12.22 17.04
CA PRO A 144 -13.54 -11.04 16.52
C PRO A 144 -14.16 -10.23 17.67
N THR A 145 -14.04 -8.91 17.61
CA THR A 145 -14.69 -8.02 18.58
C THR A 145 -16.21 -8.00 18.42
N HIS A 146 -16.68 -8.10 17.18
CA HIS A 146 -18.09 -8.08 16.80
C HIS A 146 -18.38 -9.25 15.85
N PRO A 147 -18.53 -10.49 16.35
CA PRO A 147 -18.71 -11.67 15.52
C PRO A 147 -19.96 -11.59 14.64
N GLU A 148 -21.09 -11.18 15.21
CA GLU A 148 -22.36 -11.06 14.48
C GLU A 148 -22.29 -10.04 13.35
N LEU A 149 -21.58 -8.92 13.56
CA LEU A 149 -21.36 -7.90 12.53
C LEU A 149 -20.49 -8.43 11.39
N LEU A 150 -19.41 -9.14 11.73
CA LEU A 150 -18.52 -9.73 10.74
C LEU A 150 -19.25 -10.78 9.89
N ASP A 151 -20.04 -11.63 10.53
CA ASP A 151 -20.86 -12.63 9.86
C ASP A 151 -21.92 -11.98 8.96
N TRP A 152 -22.61 -10.96 9.46
CA TRP A 152 -23.60 -10.22 8.67
C TRP A 152 -22.99 -9.54 7.44
N LEU A 153 -21.85 -8.85 7.60
CA LEU A 153 -21.15 -8.21 6.48
C LEU A 153 -20.63 -9.23 5.46
N ALA A 154 -20.16 -10.40 5.92
CA ALA A 154 -19.70 -11.47 5.05
C ALA A 154 -20.85 -12.04 4.22
N THR A 155 -22.00 -12.31 4.85
CA THR A 155 -23.21 -12.75 4.14
C THR A 155 -23.72 -11.69 3.16
N ASP A 156 -23.82 -10.42 3.60
CA ASP A 156 -24.26 -9.31 2.74
C ASP A 156 -23.37 -9.16 1.49
N LEU A 157 -22.04 -9.31 1.65
CA LEU A 157 -21.11 -9.27 0.53
C LEU A 157 -21.38 -10.38 -0.50
N MET A 158 -21.64 -11.60 -0.04
CA MET A 158 -21.91 -12.74 -0.92
C MET A 158 -23.27 -12.61 -1.62
N GLU A 159 -24.31 -12.19 -0.89
CA GLU A 159 -25.67 -11.98 -1.42
C GLU A 159 -25.71 -10.86 -2.50
N HIS A 160 -24.84 -9.85 -2.37
CA HIS A 160 -24.71 -8.77 -3.35
C HIS A 160 -23.63 -9.03 -4.42
N GLY A 161 -23.35 -10.31 -4.69
CA GLY A 161 -22.49 -10.72 -5.81
C GLY A 161 -21.03 -10.30 -5.65
N TRP A 162 -20.50 -10.31 -4.42
CA TRP A 162 -19.12 -9.97 -4.09
C TRP A 162 -18.71 -8.54 -4.46
N SER A 163 -19.67 -7.61 -4.51
CA SER A 163 -19.43 -6.21 -4.89
C SER A 163 -18.69 -5.43 -3.80
N LEU A 164 -17.38 -5.25 -3.96
CA LEU A 164 -16.57 -4.41 -3.07
C LEU A 164 -17.09 -2.96 -2.99
N LYS A 165 -17.65 -2.43 -4.10
CA LYS A 165 -18.24 -1.09 -4.13
C LYS A 165 -19.46 -0.97 -3.23
N HIS A 166 -20.29 -2.03 -3.15
CA HIS A 166 -21.41 -2.10 -2.22
C HIS A 166 -20.90 -2.11 -0.77
N LEU A 167 -19.95 -3.00 -0.45
CA LEU A 167 -19.35 -3.08 0.88
C LEU A 167 -18.77 -1.73 1.34
N HIS A 168 -17.94 -1.08 0.50
CA HIS A 168 -17.40 0.23 0.82
C HIS A 168 -18.49 1.27 1.09
N ARG A 169 -19.55 1.30 0.28
CA ARG A 169 -20.67 2.23 0.49
C ARG A 169 -21.40 1.96 1.80
N GLN A 170 -21.62 0.69 2.17
CA GLN A 170 -22.24 0.31 3.44
C GLN A 170 -21.40 0.80 4.62
N LEU A 171 -20.09 0.53 4.60
CA LEU A 171 -19.18 0.97 5.65
C LEU A 171 -19.15 2.50 5.78
N MET A 172 -19.04 3.23 4.67
CA MET A 172 -18.98 4.70 4.68
C MET A 172 -20.30 5.36 5.12
N ARG A 173 -21.43 4.66 5.01
CA ARG A 173 -22.74 5.14 5.49
C ARG A 173 -23.04 4.75 6.94
N SER A 174 -22.23 3.88 7.53
CA SER A 174 -22.42 3.43 8.91
C SER A 174 -22.32 4.58 9.92
N THR A 175 -22.86 4.36 11.12
CA THR A 175 -22.67 5.28 12.24
C THR A 175 -21.21 5.31 12.69
N VAL A 176 -20.53 4.15 12.67
CA VAL A 176 -19.12 4.00 13.04
C VAL A 176 -18.21 4.88 12.18
N TRP A 177 -18.41 4.90 10.85
CA TRP A 177 -17.62 5.75 9.96
C TRP A 177 -17.78 7.26 10.24
N ARG A 178 -18.99 7.66 10.65
CA ARG A 178 -19.37 9.07 10.89
C ARG A 178 -19.09 9.56 12.30
N GLN A 179 -18.48 8.74 13.17
CA GLN A 179 -18.08 9.16 14.51
C GLN A 179 -17.01 10.26 14.47
N SER A 180 -16.97 11.07 15.52
CA SER A 180 -15.89 12.02 15.75
C SER A 180 -14.65 11.33 16.29
N SER A 181 -13.47 11.90 16.01
CA SER A 181 -12.21 11.49 16.65
C SER A 181 -12.04 12.09 18.05
N GLN A 182 -12.85 13.09 18.40
CA GLN A 182 -12.89 13.63 19.76
C GLN A 182 -13.45 12.56 20.71
N SER A 183 -12.80 12.42 21.87
CA SER A 183 -13.17 11.41 22.88
C SER A 183 -13.37 12.04 24.24
N THR A 184 -14.38 11.55 24.95
CA THR A 184 -14.61 11.88 26.36
C THR A 184 -13.73 11.02 27.26
N ASP A 185 -13.48 11.47 28.50
CA ASP A 185 -12.67 10.71 29.44
C ASP A 185 -13.31 9.35 29.77
N ALA A 186 -14.64 9.28 29.83
CA ALA A 186 -15.37 8.02 30.00
C ALA A 186 -15.07 7.02 28.86
N GLN A 187 -15.04 7.47 27.60
CA GLN A 187 -14.68 6.60 26.46
C GLN A 187 -13.23 6.11 26.54
N ARG A 188 -12.30 6.97 26.97
CA ARG A 188 -10.88 6.60 27.11
C ARG A 188 -10.65 5.59 28.23
N VAL A 189 -11.44 5.66 29.30
CA VAL A 189 -11.38 4.69 30.41
C VAL A 189 -12.00 3.35 30.01
N LEU A 190 -13.15 3.36 29.32
CA LEU A 190 -13.86 2.13 28.93
C LEU A 190 -13.21 1.41 27.75
N ASP A 191 -12.66 2.15 26.79
CA ASP A 191 -12.08 1.61 25.56
C ASP A 191 -10.79 2.36 25.17
N PRO A 192 -9.71 2.20 25.97
CA PRO A 192 -8.45 2.92 25.75
C PRO A 192 -7.87 2.64 24.37
N ASP A 193 -7.87 1.37 23.95
CA ASP A 193 -7.30 0.90 22.68
C ASP A 193 -8.24 1.08 21.47
N ASN A 194 -9.42 1.69 21.68
CA ASN A 194 -10.47 1.83 20.67
C ASN A 194 -10.87 0.48 20.01
N ARG A 195 -10.84 -0.61 20.79
CA ARG A 195 -11.14 -1.98 20.33
C ARG A 195 -12.60 -2.13 19.93
N TYR A 196 -13.49 -1.35 20.54
CA TYR A 196 -14.93 -1.40 20.30
C TYR A 196 -15.43 -0.29 19.38
N TYR A 197 -14.52 0.45 18.73
CA TYR A 197 -14.84 1.58 17.85
C TYR A 197 -15.76 2.60 18.55
N SER A 198 -15.40 2.94 19.79
CA SER A 198 -16.09 3.96 20.58
C SER A 198 -15.92 5.37 20.01
N ARG A 199 -14.88 5.57 19.18
CA ARG A 199 -14.53 6.82 18.49
C ARG A 199 -13.89 6.53 17.13
N ARG A 200 -13.82 7.55 16.27
CA ARG A 200 -13.01 7.46 15.04
C ARG A 200 -11.53 7.45 15.39
N ALA A 201 -10.82 6.40 14.94
CA ALA A 201 -9.37 6.33 15.10
C ALA A 201 -8.68 7.31 14.14
N LEU A 202 -7.71 8.08 14.66
CA LEU A 202 -6.77 8.81 13.81
C LEU A 202 -5.80 7.80 13.19
N GLN A 203 -5.79 7.75 11.86
CA GLN A 203 -4.88 6.89 11.10
C GLN A 203 -3.74 7.73 10.57
N ARG A 204 -2.52 7.17 10.62
CA ARG A 204 -1.39 7.78 9.92
C ARG A 204 -1.55 7.55 8.42
N MET A 205 -1.05 8.51 7.65
CA MET A 205 -1.00 8.40 6.21
C MET A 205 0.09 7.39 5.82
N ASP A 206 -0.21 6.56 4.84
CA ASP A 206 0.80 5.70 4.21
C ASP A 206 1.86 6.54 3.51
N ALA A 207 3.06 5.98 3.33
CA ALA A 207 4.19 6.63 2.67
C ALA A 207 3.83 7.31 1.34
N GLU A 208 3.08 6.61 0.48
CA GLU A 208 2.64 7.10 -0.83
C GLU A 208 1.67 8.29 -0.68
N ILE A 209 0.78 8.24 0.32
CA ILE A 209 -0.16 9.31 0.62
C ILE A 209 0.58 10.54 1.14
N ILE A 210 1.61 10.37 1.98
CA ILE A 210 2.43 11.48 2.49
C ILE A 210 3.07 12.23 1.32
N ARG A 211 3.79 11.51 0.43
CA ARG A 211 4.44 12.12 -0.72
C ARG A 211 3.43 12.80 -1.66
N ASP A 212 2.33 12.13 -1.98
CA ASP A 212 1.29 12.68 -2.86
C ASP A 212 0.60 13.91 -2.23
N SER A 213 0.42 13.93 -0.91
CA SER A 213 -0.15 15.08 -0.18
C SER A 213 0.77 16.29 -0.22
N VAL A 214 2.09 16.10 -0.11
CA VAL A 214 3.07 17.19 -0.27
C VAL A 214 2.98 17.77 -1.69
N LEU A 215 2.96 16.92 -2.72
CA LEU A 215 2.81 17.37 -4.12
C LEU A 215 1.47 18.09 -4.37
N ALA A 216 0.39 17.60 -3.76
CA ALA A 216 -0.93 18.20 -3.87
C ALA A 216 -1.00 19.58 -3.21
N ALA A 217 -0.40 19.72 -2.02
CA ALA A 217 -0.38 20.99 -1.27
C ALA A 217 0.31 22.13 -2.05
N VAL A 218 1.29 21.79 -2.89
CA VAL A 218 2.02 22.74 -3.74
C VAL A 218 1.38 22.87 -5.15
N GLY A 219 0.27 22.17 -5.41
CA GLY A 219 -0.45 22.23 -6.68
C GLY A 219 0.28 21.57 -7.85
N ARG A 220 1.28 20.72 -7.58
CA ARG A 220 2.11 20.06 -8.60
C ARG A 220 1.71 18.63 -8.90
N LEU A 221 0.83 18.03 -8.09
CA LEU A 221 0.45 16.62 -8.24
C LEU A 221 -0.13 16.35 -9.64
N ASP A 222 0.60 15.57 -10.44
CA ASP A 222 0.10 15.03 -11.70
C ASP A 222 -0.71 13.75 -11.44
N ALA A 223 -2.01 13.87 -11.65
CA ALA A 223 -3.00 12.80 -11.49
C ALA A 223 -3.22 11.96 -12.77
N SER A 224 -2.40 12.15 -13.83
CA SER A 224 -2.49 11.41 -15.08
C SER A 224 -2.43 9.89 -14.85
N LEU A 225 -3.45 9.21 -15.37
CA LEU A 225 -3.54 7.75 -15.31
C LEU A 225 -2.78 7.11 -16.48
N PHE A 226 -2.17 5.96 -16.20
CA PHE A 226 -1.46 5.09 -17.16
C PHE A 226 -0.19 5.70 -17.77
N GLY A 227 0.65 4.86 -18.39
CA GLY A 227 1.95 5.29 -18.94
C GLY A 227 3.14 4.82 -18.12
N PRO A 228 4.37 5.21 -18.50
CA PRO A 228 5.58 4.65 -17.94
C PRO A 228 5.77 5.00 -16.46
N PRO A 229 6.45 4.13 -15.69
CA PRO A 229 6.77 4.43 -14.30
C PRO A 229 7.81 5.53 -14.19
N LEU A 230 7.85 6.22 -13.03
CA LEU A 230 8.89 7.17 -12.67
C LEU A 230 10.18 6.40 -12.40
N ALA A 231 11.24 6.79 -13.10
CA ALA A 231 12.56 6.26 -12.86
C ALA A 231 13.05 6.59 -11.44
N ILE A 232 13.90 5.72 -10.92
CA ILE A 232 14.58 5.90 -9.64
C ILE A 232 16.08 5.89 -9.89
N LYS A 233 16.83 6.65 -9.09
CA LYS A 233 18.29 6.70 -9.12
C LYS A 233 18.86 6.68 -7.72
N GLU A 234 20.14 6.35 -7.61
CA GLU A 234 20.90 6.55 -6.38
C GLU A 234 21.48 7.97 -6.38
N ASP A 235 21.39 8.66 -5.26
CA ASP A 235 22.03 9.96 -5.02
C ASP A 235 23.50 9.80 -4.59
N ASP A 236 24.19 10.92 -4.37
CA ASP A 236 25.60 10.94 -3.94
C ASP A 236 25.81 10.28 -2.55
N ALA A 237 24.76 10.17 -1.74
CA ALA A 237 24.76 9.51 -0.44
C ALA A 237 24.39 8.02 -0.52
N GLY A 238 24.11 7.49 -1.71
CA GLY A 238 23.70 6.11 -1.94
C GLY A 238 22.24 5.82 -1.58
N GLN A 239 21.42 6.85 -1.37
CA GLN A 239 19.98 6.69 -1.17
C GLN A 239 19.26 6.62 -2.51
N VAL A 240 18.24 5.77 -2.58
CA VAL A 240 17.40 5.66 -3.77
C VAL A 240 16.32 6.73 -3.73
N ILE A 241 16.31 7.61 -4.72
CA ILE A 241 15.35 8.71 -4.87
C ILE A 241 14.61 8.61 -6.21
N VAL A 242 13.49 9.33 -6.33
CA VAL A 242 12.81 9.50 -7.62
C VAL A 242 13.67 10.38 -8.52
N ASP A 243 13.88 9.97 -9.77
CA ASP A 243 14.76 10.69 -10.68
C ASP A 243 14.11 11.97 -11.24
N GLY A 244 14.68 13.11 -10.85
CA GLY A 244 14.28 14.44 -11.28
C GLY A 244 13.05 14.99 -10.53
N SER A 245 12.67 16.22 -10.86
CA SER A 245 11.55 16.95 -10.23
C SER A 245 10.19 16.48 -10.77
N GLN A 246 9.93 15.17 -10.72
CA GLN A 246 8.69 14.57 -11.25
C GLN A 246 7.57 14.59 -10.20
N SER A 247 6.47 15.24 -10.55
CA SER A 247 5.35 15.51 -9.64
C SER A 247 4.19 14.51 -9.78
N ARG A 248 4.45 13.36 -10.41
CA ARG A 248 3.43 12.33 -10.61
C ARG A 248 3.16 11.53 -9.34
N ARG A 249 1.93 11.03 -9.22
CA ARG A 249 1.47 10.17 -8.12
C ARG A 249 2.45 9.03 -7.82
N SER A 250 2.64 8.77 -6.53
CA SER A 250 3.58 7.79 -5.99
C SER A 250 3.26 6.35 -6.43
N LEU A 251 2.01 6.08 -6.81
CA LEU A 251 1.59 4.84 -7.47
C LEU A 251 2.43 4.49 -8.71
N TYR A 252 2.97 5.50 -9.41
CA TYR A 252 3.76 5.31 -10.62
C TYR A 252 5.26 5.23 -10.36
N ILE A 253 5.72 5.28 -9.10
CA ILE A 253 7.15 5.12 -8.79
C ILE A 253 7.57 3.69 -9.14
N LEU A 254 8.70 3.54 -9.86
CA LEU A 254 9.24 2.23 -10.18
C LEU A 254 9.62 1.47 -8.91
N ALA A 255 8.91 0.38 -8.63
CA ALA A 255 9.22 -0.49 -7.49
C ALA A 255 10.33 -1.48 -7.84
N ARG A 256 11.46 -1.44 -7.12
CA ARG A 256 12.56 -2.40 -7.23
C ARG A 256 12.88 -3.01 -5.87
N ARG A 257 13.02 -4.35 -5.82
CA ARG A 257 13.19 -5.08 -4.55
C ARG A 257 14.50 -4.72 -3.85
N THR A 258 15.54 -4.48 -4.63
CA THR A 258 16.89 -4.16 -4.16
C THR A 258 17.14 -2.66 -4.03
N GLN A 259 16.23 -1.82 -4.52
CA GLN A 259 16.37 -0.36 -4.54
C GLN A 259 15.05 0.30 -4.07
N PRO A 260 14.68 0.13 -2.78
CA PRO A 260 13.51 0.80 -2.22
C PRO A 260 13.76 2.31 -2.11
N VAL A 261 12.79 3.14 -2.49
CA VAL A 261 12.90 4.60 -2.38
C VAL A 261 12.99 5.02 -0.92
N ALA A 262 14.04 5.75 -0.56
CA ALA A 262 14.41 6.04 0.82
C ALA A 262 13.30 6.78 1.59
N MET A 263 12.67 7.79 0.96
CA MET A 263 11.54 8.50 1.58
C MET A 263 10.38 7.56 1.86
N LEU A 264 10.00 6.69 0.91
CA LEU A 264 8.89 5.78 1.11
C LEU A 264 9.20 4.75 2.20
N GLN A 265 10.41 4.20 2.17
CA GLN A 265 10.89 3.24 3.17
C GLN A 265 10.89 3.83 4.59
N ALA A 266 11.26 5.09 4.75
CA ALA A 266 11.25 5.75 6.05
C ALA A 266 9.83 5.85 6.66
N PHE A 267 8.80 5.93 5.82
CA PHE A 267 7.39 5.94 6.22
C PHE A 267 6.73 4.55 6.13
N ASP A 268 7.51 3.51 6.42
CA ASP A 268 7.03 2.12 6.52
C ASP A 268 6.37 1.58 5.23
N ALA A 269 6.77 2.09 4.06
CA ALA A 269 6.34 1.50 2.80
C ALA A 269 6.72 0.00 2.78
N PRO A 270 5.79 -0.88 2.36
CA PRO A 270 6.06 -2.30 2.36
C PRO A 270 7.21 -2.60 1.41
N VAL A 271 8.25 -3.22 1.96
CA VAL A 271 9.31 -3.83 1.14
C VAL A 271 8.68 -5.02 0.41
N MET A 272 9.11 -5.30 -0.82
CA MET A 272 8.66 -6.46 -1.60
C MET A 272 9.17 -7.78 -0.99
N ASP A 273 8.67 -8.10 0.20
CA ASP A 273 8.80 -9.38 0.87
C ASP A 273 7.68 -10.33 0.41
N ILE A 274 7.72 -11.59 0.88
CA ILE A 274 6.88 -12.68 0.36
C ILE A 274 5.38 -12.39 0.52
N ASN A 275 4.95 -11.83 1.67
CA ASN A 275 3.58 -11.39 1.93
C ASN A 275 3.55 -10.21 2.91
N CYS A 276 2.76 -9.17 2.61
CA CYS A 276 2.47 -8.08 3.55
C CYS A 276 1.00 -8.15 3.97
N GLU A 277 0.74 -8.60 5.20
CA GLU A 277 -0.62 -8.79 5.74
C GLU A 277 -1.20 -7.50 6.34
N TYR A 278 -0.31 -6.66 6.88
CA TYR A 278 -0.60 -5.39 7.52
C TYR A 278 0.65 -4.51 7.42
N ARG A 279 0.45 -3.21 7.15
CA ARG A 279 1.54 -2.23 7.11
C ARG A 279 1.83 -1.75 8.55
N PRO A 280 3.01 -2.03 9.11
CA PRO A 280 3.36 -1.53 10.43
C PRO A 280 3.42 0.00 10.40
N MET A 281 3.07 0.64 11.51
CA MET A 281 3.26 2.07 11.70
C MET A 281 4.32 2.29 12.77
N SER A 282 5.43 2.94 12.42
CA SER A 282 6.53 3.25 13.33
C SER A 282 6.57 4.74 13.66
N THR A 283 6.97 5.09 14.88
CA THR A 283 7.18 6.47 15.34
C THR A 283 8.67 6.70 15.57
N VAL A 284 9.40 7.07 14.53
CA VAL A 284 10.86 7.22 14.60
C VAL A 284 11.30 8.64 14.25
N ALA A 285 12.34 9.13 14.91
CA ALA A 285 12.84 10.50 14.71
C ALA A 285 13.30 10.74 13.26
N THR A 286 13.76 9.71 12.56
CA THR A 286 14.19 9.77 11.16
C THR A 286 13.07 10.22 10.21
N GLN A 287 11.81 9.84 10.47
CA GLN A 287 10.66 10.31 9.70
C GLN A 287 10.50 11.84 9.80
N SER A 288 10.59 12.38 11.02
CA SER A 288 10.52 13.83 11.25
C SER A 288 11.71 14.56 10.61
N LEU A 289 12.91 13.99 10.71
CA LEU A 289 14.11 14.57 10.10
C LEU A 289 14.03 14.60 8.57
N ILE A 290 13.44 13.58 7.94
CA ILE A 290 13.20 13.54 6.48
C ILE A 290 12.19 14.62 6.06
N MET A 291 11.14 14.86 6.84
CA MET A 291 10.19 15.94 6.54
C MET A 291 10.84 17.33 6.66
N LEU A 292 11.79 17.50 7.60
CA LEU A 292 12.43 18.78 7.86
C LEU A 292 13.60 19.08 6.89
N ASN A 293 14.40 18.06 6.55
CA ASN A 293 15.67 18.24 5.85
C ASN A 293 15.81 17.41 4.55
N GLY A 294 14.84 16.57 4.22
CA GLY A 294 14.90 15.76 3.01
C GLY A 294 14.85 16.62 1.75
N GLU A 295 15.68 16.31 0.75
CA GLU A 295 15.79 17.07 -0.50
C GLU A 295 14.43 17.30 -1.15
N PHE A 296 13.63 16.24 -1.31
CA PHE A 296 12.26 16.33 -1.82
C PHE A 296 11.40 17.34 -1.03
N CYS A 297 11.44 17.31 0.32
CA CYS A 297 10.64 18.21 1.14
C CYS A 297 11.13 19.66 1.02
N LEU A 298 12.44 19.89 0.95
CA LEU A 298 13.05 21.21 0.76
C LEU A 298 12.70 21.79 -0.61
N GLU A 299 12.74 20.99 -1.67
CA GLU A 299 12.31 21.40 -3.01
C GLU A 299 10.84 21.81 -3.03
N GLN A 300 9.96 21.00 -2.44
CA GLN A 300 8.53 21.33 -2.40
C GLN A 300 8.25 22.54 -1.50
N ALA A 301 9.00 22.73 -0.42
CA ALA A 301 8.91 23.93 0.42
C ALA A 301 9.33 25.20 -0.34
N ALA A 302 10.36 25.13 -1.18
CA ALA A 302 10.76 26.25 -2.04
C ALA A 302 9.66 26.59 -3.05
N HIS A 303 9.07 25.59 -3.70
CA HIS A 303 7.95 25.80 -4.62
C HIS A 303 6.71 26.36 -3.92
N LEU A 304 6.42 25.93 -2.69
CA LEU A 304 5.34 26.49 -1.90
C LEU A 304 5.61 27.97 -1.57
N ALA A 305 6.85 28.32 -1.20
CA ALA A 305 7.23 29.69 -0.93
C ALA A 305 7.08 30.59 -2.18
N GLU A 306 7.47 30.09 -3.36
CA GLU A 306 7.25 30.76 -4.65
C GLU A 306 5.75 30.96 -4.93
N LEU A 307 4.93 29.94 -4.69
CA LEU A 307 3.48 30.00 -4.88
C LEU A 307 2.81 31.04 -3.97
N VAL A 308 3.22 31.11 -2.70
CA VAL A 308 2.68 32.07 -1.72
C VAL A 308 3.20 33.49 -1.95
N ALA A 309 4.43 33.64 -2.43
CA ALA A 309 5.00 34.95 -2.78
C ALA A 309 4.49 35.50 -4.11
N GLY A 310 4.00 34.63 -4.99
CA GLY A 310 3.35 35.00 -6.24
C GLY A 310 1.94 35.57 -6.05
N PRO A 311 1.34 36.19 -7.08
CA PRO A 311 -0.05 36.59 -7.04
C PRO A 311 -0.95 35.36 -6.84
N LEU A 312 -1.81 35.39 -5.83
CA LEU A 312 -2.73 34.29 -5.54
C LEU A 312 -3.54 33.94 -6.80
N PRO A 313 -3.56 32.67 -7.24
CA PRO A 313 -4.41 32.26 -8.35
C PRO A 313 -5.87 32.54 -7.97
N GLU A 314 -6.66 33.05 -8.93
CA GLU A 314 -8.08 33.28 -8.68
C GLU A 314 -8.74 31.97 -8.20
N PRO A 315 -9.58 32.02 -7.17
CA PRO A 315 -10.21 30.83 -6.62
C PRO A 315 -10.98 30.13 -7.74
N ARG A 316 -10.71 28.83 -7.92
CA ARG A 316 -11.46 28.00 -8.86
C ARG A 316 -12.93 28.07 -8.47
N ALA A 317 -13.77 28.51 -9.41
CA ALA A 317 -15.22 28.60 -9.22
C ALA A 317 -15.78 27.23 -8.78
N GLY A 318 -16.02 27.06 -7.47
CA GLY A 318 -16.50 25.80 -6.88
C GLY A 318 -16.03 25.54 -5.44
N GLU A 319 -14.92 26.14 -4.99
CA GLU A 319 -14.42 25.97 -3.62
C GLU A 319 -14.69 27.23 -2.79
N THR A 320 -15.95 27.46 -2.45
CA THR A 320 -16.30 28.32 -1.31
C THR A 320 -16.67 27.40 -0.15
N ASN A 321 -15.75 27.25 0.80
CA ASN A 321 -15.97 27.41 2.24
C ASN A 321 -14.87 26.75 3.09
N ALA A 322 -14.52 27.47 4.16
CA ALA A 322 -13.75 27.06 5.34
C ALA A 322 -12.22 27.14 5.25
N VAL A 323 -11.71 28.37 5.10
CA VAL A 323 -10.59 28.82 5.93
C VAL A 323 -11.07 30.08 6.66
N GLU A 324 -11.82 29.89 7.74
CA GLU A 324 -11.93 30.94 8.76
C GLU A 324 -10.55 31.06 9.40
N THR A 325 -9.89 32.16 9.09
CA THR A 325 -8.75 32.67 9.85
C THR A 325 -9.23 32.92 11.28
N ASN A 326 -8.91 32.01 12.19
CA ASN A 326 -8.92 32.31 13.62
C ASN A 326 -7.80 33.33 13.88
N GLU A 327 -8.11 34.61 13.64
CA GLU A 327 -7.42 35.71 14.28
C GLU A 327 -7.69 35.58 15.78
N VAL A 328 -6.69 35.07 16.50
CA VAL A 328 -6.65 35.16 17.95
C VAL A 328 -6.43 36.64 18.28
N GLU A 329 -7.50 37.39 18.48
CA GLU A 329 -7.45 38.68 19.15
C GLU A 329 -6.89 38.46 20.57
N ASN A 330 -5.61 38.76 20.74
CA ASN A 330 -5.00 39.00 22.03
C ASN A 330 -5.63 40.27 22.62
N ASN A 331 -6.69 40.11 23.40
CA ASN A 331 -7.21 41.18 24.23
C ASN A 331 -6.34 41.30 25.49
N PRO A 332 -5.65 42.44 25.74
CA PRO A 332 -4.91 42.64 26.97
C PRO A 332 -5.91 42.84 28.11
N VAL A 333 -5.81 42.03 29.16
CA VAL A 333 -6.55 42.24 30.41
C VAL A 333 -5.98 43.50 31.06
N GLU A 334 -6.69 44.62 30.88
CA GLU A 334 -6.51 45.81 31.71
C GLU A 334 -6.93 45.50 33.15
N LYS A 335 -6.04 45.87 34.07
CA LYS A 335 -6.32 46.01 35.49
C LYS A 335 -7.41 47.05 35.67
N ASP A 336 -8.42 46.72 36.46
CA ASP A 336 -9.02 47.71 37.34
C ASP A 336 -9.28 47.11 38.72
N ALA A 337 -8.71 47.78 39.71
CA ALA A 337 -8.97 47.58 41.11
C ALA A 337 -10.30 48.26 41.47
N SER A 338 -11.12 47.60 42.27
CA SER A 338 -12.01 48.30 43.19
C SER A 338 -12.20 47.48 44.46
N GLU A 339 -11.91 48.15 45.57
CA GLU A 339 -12.27 47.83 46.94
C GLU A 339 -13.79 47.64 47.09
N ALA A 340 -14.21 46.76 48.01
CA ALA A 340 -15.03 47.11 49.18
C ALA A 340 -15.68 45.87 49.82
N ASP A 341 -15.32 45.61 51.07
CA ASP A 341 -16.16 45.23 52.22
C ASP A 341 -17.43 44.39 52.01
N VAL A 342 -17.43 43.15 52.54
CA VAL A 342 -18.08 42.70 53.81
C VAL A 342 -17.81 41.20 54.00
#